data_AF-A0A151MJ34-F1
#
_entry.id   AF-A0A151MJ34-F1
#
_cell.length_a   1.000
_cell.length_b   1.000
_cell.length_c   1.000
_cell.angle_alpha   90.00
_cell.angle_beta   90.00
_cell.angle_gamma   90.00
#
_symmetry.space_group_name_H-M   'P 1'
#
loop_
_entity.id
_entity.type
_entity.pdbx_description
1 polymer ?
#
loop_
_entity_poly.entity_id
_entity_poly.type
_entity_poly.pdbx_seq_one_letter_code
_entity_poly.pdbx_strand_id
1 'polypeptide(L)'
;MGFSFHLLQVLGFCGCESKSIQNRACLGQCFSYSVPNTFPQSTESLVHCDSCMPAQSMWEIVTLDCPGNDEIPRVDKLVEKILHCSCQACGKEPSHEGALFNVYLNAEENMPAEGPGPHHYAHHQQEVEEAPVSNHHHHEEEGEE
;
A
#
# COMPACT_ATOMS: atom_id res chain seq x y z
N MET A 1 -13.04 -5.07 -21.35
CA MET A 1 -11.77 -5.82 -21.53
C MET A 1 -10.61 -4.92 -21.13
N GLY A 2 -9.64 -5.45 -20.36
CA GLY A 2 -8.40 -4.74 -20.02
C GLY A 2 -7.17 -5.54 -20.44
N PHE A 3 -6.11 -4.87 -20.88
CA PHE A 3 -4.90 -5.49 -21.41
C PHE A 3 -3.64 -4.70 -21.03
N SER A 4 -2.49 -5.37 -21.10
CA SER A 4 -1.18 -4.73 -20.99
C SER A 4 -0.64 -4.40 -22.39
N PHE A 5 -0.04 -3.21 -22.54
CA PHE A 5 0.65 -2.83 -23.79
C PHE A 5 2.10 -2.46 -23.49
N HIS A 6 2.99 -2.71 -24.45
CA HIS A 6 4.42 -2.44 -24.31
C HIS A 6 4.73 -0.95 -24.43
N LEU A 7 5.63 -0.47 -23.58
CA LEU A 7 6.15 0.89 -23.62
C LEU A 7 7.63 0.91 -23.26
N LEU A 8 8.32 1.96 -23.70
CA LEU A 8 9.67 2.28 -23.28
C LEU A 8 9.62 3.24 -22.09
N GLN A 9 10.20 2.81 -20.97
CA GLN A 9 10.32 3.63 -19.76
C GLN A 9 11.78 4.07 -19.60
N VAL A 10 11.99 5.37 -19.42
CA VAL A 10 13.31 5.95 -19.17
C VAL A 10 13.57 6.01 -17.67
N LEU A 11 14.66 5.39 -17.23
CA LEU A 11 15.14 5.43 -15.85
C LEU A 11 16.30 6.40 -15.74
N GLY A 12 16.20 7.37 -14.84
CA GLY A 12 17.23 8.38 -14.62
C GLY A 12 17.55 8.59 -13.14
N PHE A 13 18.81 8.97 -12.87
CA PHE A 13 19.30 9.42 -11.58
C PHE A 13 20.31 10.56 -11.80
N CYS A 14 20.36 11.52 -10.89
CA CYS A 14 21.26 12.67 -11.04
C CYS A 14 22.72 12.22 -11.08
N GLY A 15 23.49 12.69 -12.07
CA GLY A 15 24.89 12.30 -12.25
C GLY A 15 25.11 10.92 -12.89
N CYS A 16 24.04 10.22 -13.29
CA CYS A 16 24.12 8.93 -13.97
C CYS A 16 23.52 8.98 -15.38
N GLU A 17 24.00 8.10 -16.25
CA GLU A 17 23.44 7.90 -17.58
C GLU A 17 22.07 7.23 -17.49
N SER A 18 21.09 7.81 -18.19
CA SER A 18 19.73 7.26 -18.22
C SER A 18 19.68 5.98 -19.07
N LYS A 19 18.93 4.97 -18.61
CA LYS A 19 18.68 3.73 -19.36
C LYS A 19 17.21 3.65 -19.76
N SER A 20 16.96 3.19 -21.00
CA SER A 20 15.60 2.88 -21.46
C SER A 20 15.33 1.40 -21.31
N ILE A 21 14.23 1.06 -20.63
CA ILE A 21 13.81 -0.33 -20.42
C ILE A 21 12.46 -0.58 -21.10
N GLN A 22 12.23 -1.83 -21.53
CA GLN A 22 10.92 -2.28 -21.97
C GLN A 22 10.05 -2.57 -20.75
N ASN A 23 8.92 -1.90 -20.61
CA ASN A 23 7.91 -2.17 -19.59
C ASN A 23 6.52 -2.28 -20.24
N ARG A 24 5.49 -2.44 -19.41
CA ARG A 24 4.10 -2.39 -19.87
C ARG A 24 3.30 -1.40 -19.04
N ALA A 25 2.20 -0.92 -19.60
CA ALA A 25 1.15 -0.23 -18.86
C ALA A 25 -0.20 -0.90 -19.08
N CYS A 26 -1.11 -0.66 -18.14
CA CYS A 26 -2.48 -1.17 -18.21
C CYS A 26 -3.40 -0.17 -18.89
N LEU A 27 -4.21 -0.66 -19.82
CA LEU A 27 -5.26 0.10 -20.47
C LEU A 27 -6.47 -0.80 -20.70
N GLY A 28 -7.66 -0.28 -20.42
CA GLY A 28 -8.88 -1.08 -20.56
C GLY A 28 -10.17 -0.34 -20.28
N GLN A 29 -11.26 -0.99 -20.65
CA GLN A 29 -12.63 -0.63 -20.29
C GLN A 29 -13.16 -1.73 -19.39
N CYS A 30 -13.39 -1.40 -18.11
CA CYS A 30 -13.89 -2.32 -17.10
C CYS A 30 -15.30 -1.92 -16.67
N PHE A 31 -16.04 -2.86 -16.10
CA PHE A 31 -17.43 -2.63 -15.72
C PHE A 31 -17.49 -1.94 -14.36
N SER A 32 -18.39 -0.97 -14.25
CA SER A 32 -18.82 -0.41 -12.99
C SER A 32 -20.32 -0.18 -13.04
N TYR A 33 -21.01 -0.40 -11.92
CA TYR A 33 -22.42 -0.11 -11.79
C TYR A 33 -22.76 0.22 -10.34
N SER A 34 -23.81 1.03 -10.17
CA SER A 34 -24.41 1.34 -8.88
C SER A 34 -25.92 1.17 -9.04
N VAL A 35 -26.52 0.40 -8.13
CA VAL A 35 -27.97 0.24 -8.10
C VAL A 35 -28.56 1.34 -7.21
N PRO A 36 -29.56 2.12 -7.67
CA PRO A 36 -30.20 3.13 -6.84
C PRO A 36 -30.82 2.54 -5.57
N ASN A 37 -30.68 3.25 -4.44
CA ASN A 37 -31.31 2.86 -3.18
C ASN A 37 -32.82 3.11 -3.21
N THR A 38 -33.61 2.26 -2.56
CA THR A 38 -35.05 2.44 -2.35
C THR A 38 -35.35 2.77 -0.90
N PHE A 39 -36.48 3.44 -0.65
CA PHE A 39 -37.02 3.63 0.69
C PHE A 39 -38.41 2.97 0.80
N PRO A 40 -38.68 2.12 1.82
CA PRO A 40 -37.71 1.61 2.80
C PRO A 40 -36.63 0.74 2.15
N GLN A 41 -35.44 0.69 2.74
CA GLN A 41 -34.30 -0.03 2.17
C GLN A 41 -34.44 -1.54 2.41
N SER A 42 -34.51 -2.33 1.34
CA SER A 42 -34.67 -3.79 1.40
C SER A 42 -33.36 -4.57 1.25
N THR A 43 -32.30 -3.95 0.72
CA THR A 43 -30.97 -4.56 0.54
C THR A 43 -29.85 -3.56 0.81
N GLU A 44 -28.64 -4.07 1.09
CA GLU A 44 -27.43 -3.24 1.14
C GLU A 44 -27.21 -2.49 -0.19
N SER A 45 -26.57 -1.33 -0.12
CA SER A 45 -26.20 -0.52 -1.30
C SER A 45 -25.27 -1.32 -2.21
N LEU A 46 -25.76 -1.75 -3.38
CA LEU A 46 -25.00 -2.56 -4.32
C LEU A 46 -24.19 -1.67 -5.28
N VAL A 47 -22.88 -1.62 -5.06
CA VAL A 47 -21.91 -0.92 -5.91
C VAL A 47 -20.83 -1.91 -6.36
N HIS A 48 -20.59 -1.98 -7.68
CA HIS A 48 -19.50 -2.76 -8.27
C HIS A 48 -18.59 -1.83 -9.08
N CYS A 49 -17.28 -2.00 -8.91
CA CYS A 49 -16.29 -1.22 -9.64
C CYS A 49 -15.12 -2.11 -9.99
N ASP A 50 -14.83 -2.26 -11.28
CA ASP A 50 -13.58 -2.80 -11.77
C ASP A 50 -12.76 -1.72 -12.49
N SER A 51 -11.44 -1.80 -12.34
CA SER A 51 -10.46 -0.97 -13.03
C SER A 51 -9.38 -1.84 -13.69
N CYS A 52 -8.78 -1.37 -14.77
CA CYS A 52 -7.73 -2.12 -15.46
C CYS A 52 -6.40 -1.91 -14.72
N MET A 53 -6.03 -2.91 -13.92
CA MET A 53 -4.88 -2.84 -13.00
C MET A 53 -3.88 -3.96 -13.29
N PRO A 54 -2.61 -3.84 -12.85
CA PRO A 54 -1.63 -4.92 -12.94
C PRO A 54 -2.15 -6.18 -12.25
N ALA A 55 -2.23 -7.28 -13.00
CA ALA A 55 -2.64 -8.59 -12.50
C ALA A 55 -1.43 -9.45 -12.10
N GLN A 56 -0.29 -9.18 -12.74
CA GLN A 56 0.98 -9.80 -12.41
C GLN A 56 2.11 -8.80 -12.68
N SER A 57 2.97 -8.62 -11.69
CA SER A 57 4.19 -7.83 -11.78
C SER A 57 5.36 -8.57 -11.16
N MET A 58 6.58 -8.13 -11.47
CA MET A 58 7.80 -8.57 -10.83
C MET A 58 8.74 -7.38 -10.66
N TRP A 59 9.65 -7.45 -9.69
CA TRP A 59 10.67 -6.43 -9.50
C TRP A 59 11.94 -6.77 -10.28
N GLU A 60 12.48 -5.79 -10.97
CA GLU A 60 13.73 -5.90 -11.72
C GLU A 60 14.71 -4.84 -11.21
N ILE A 61 15.94 -5.25 -10.90
CA ILE A 61 17.03 -4.34 -10.54
C ILE A 61 17.69 -3.86 -11.84
N VAL A 62 17.74 -2.54 -12.02
CA VAL A 62 18.41 -1.91 -13.15
C VAL A 62 19.52 -0.99 -12.64
N THR A 63 20.75 -1.38 -12.93
CA THR A 63 21.94 -0.58 -12.60
C THR A 63 22.13 0.54 -13.61
N LEU A 64 22.24 1.79 -13.15
CA LEU A 64 22.64 2.96 -13.92
C LEU A 64 24.14 3.22 -13.71
N ASP A 65 24.84 3.66 -14.75
CA ASP A 65 26.27 3.98 -14.69
C ASP A 65 26.46 5.49 -14.47
N CYS A 66 27.37 5.87 -13.57
CA CYS A 66 27.54 7.24 -13.08
C CYS A 66 29.00 7.71 -13.27
N PRO A 67 29.40 8.04 -14.51
CA PRO A 67 30.81 8.28 -14.85
C PRO A 67 31.43 9.55 -14.20
N GLY A 68 30.62 10.40 -13.56
CA GLY A 68 31.06 11.62 -12.88
C GLY A 68 31.29 11.48 -11.38
N ASN A 69 31.16 10.27 -10.82
CA ASN A 69 31.28 10.05 -9.38
C ASN A 69 32.15 8.83 -9.08
N ASP A 70 33.39 9.08 -8.66
CA ASP A 70 34.38 8.01 -8.41
C ASP A 70 34.03 7.15 -7.18
N GLU A 71 33.33 7.71 -6.19
CA GLU A 71 32.93 6.98 -4.98
C GLU A 71 31.71 6.07 -5.22
N ILE A 72 30.75 6.54 -6.02
CA ILE A 72 29.53 5.78 -6.38
C ILE A 72 29.40 5.78 -7.90
N PRO A 73 30.14 4.90 -8.60
CA PRO A 73 30.16 4.86 -10.05
C PRO A 73 28.90 4.19 -10.63
N ARG A 74 28.03 3.62 -9.79
CA ARG A 74 26.81 2.90 -10.19
C ARG A 74 25.70 3.07 -9.16
N VAL A 75 24.46 3.16 -9.65
CA VAL A 75 23.26 3.22 -8.80
C VAL A 75 22.25 2.20 -9.27
N ASP A 76 21.84 1.31 -8.39
CA ASP A 76 20.78 0.34 -8.65
C ASP A 76 19.41 0.97 -8.43
N LYS A 77 18.49 0.76 -9.38
CA LYS A 77 17.08 1.11 -9.26
C LYS A 77 16.23 -0.13 -9.31
N LEU A 78 15.32 -0.24 -8.36
CA LEU A 78 14.27 -1.23 -8.39
C LEU A 78 13.12 -0.72 -9.26
N VAL A 79 12.68 -1.53 -10.22
CA VAL A 79 11.60 -1.18 -11.14
C VAL A 79 10.54 -2.27 -11.15
N GLU A 80 9.28 -1.87 -10.95
CA GLU A 80 8.15 -2.79 -11.09
C GLU A 80 7.87 -3.01 -12.59
N LYS A 81 7.96 -4.27 -13.01
CA LYS A 81 7.69 -4.73 -14.36
C LYS A 81 6.31 -5.34 -14.43
N ILE A 82 5.42 -4.69 -15.17
CA ILE A 82 4.07 -5.20 -15.40
C ILE A 82 4.14 -6.30 -16.47
N LEU A 83 3.66 -7.49 -16.14
CA LEU A 83 3.60 -8.63 -17.07
C LEU A 83 2.20 -8.70 -17.70
N HIS A 84 1.17 -8.68 -16.86
CA HIS A 84 -0.22 -8.80 -17.27
C HIS A 84 -1.11 -7.78 -16.55
N CYS A 85 -2.17 -7.35 -17.23
CA CYS A 85 -3.23 -6.52 -16.67
C CYS A 85 -4.56 -7.22 -16.84
N SER A 86 -5.49 -6.98 -15.92
CA SER A 86 -6.87 -7.46 -15.99
C SER A 86 -7.82 -6.45 -15.35
N CYS A 87 -9.12 -6.61 -15.61
CA CYS A 87 -10.14 -5.87 -14.86
C CYS A 87 -10.26 -6.50 -13.47
N GLN A 88 -10.04 -5.69 -12.44
CA GLN A 88 -10.06 -6.11 -11.04
C GLN A 88 -10.82 -5.09 -10.21
N ALA A 89 -11.40 -5.54 -9.10
CA ALA A 89 -12.12 -4.65 -8.19
C ALA A 89 -11.27 -3.42 -7.84
N CYS A 90 -11.86 -2.23 -7.96
CA CYS A 90 -11.22 -0.97 -7.63
C CYS A 90 -10.74 -0.98 -6.17
N GLY A 91 -9.61 -0.31 -5.89
CA GLY A 91 -9.05 -0.24 -4.54
C GLY A 91 -8.31 -1.51 -4.08
N LYS A 92 -8.17 -2.52 -4.95
CA LYS A 92 -7.19 -3.60 -4.71
C LYS A 92 -5.79 -3.02 -4.83
N GLU A 93 -5.01 -3.15 -3.76
CA GLU A 93 -3.57 -2.84 -3.76
C GLU A 93 -2.87 -3.66 -4.86
N PRO A 94 -1.90 -3.06 -5.60
CA PRO A 94 -1.09 -3.81 -6.56
C PRO A 94 -0.33 -4.93 -5.84
N SER A 95 -0.24 -6.09 -6.51
CA SER A 95 0.26 -7.39 -6.04
C SER A 95 1.08 -7.42 -4.74
N HIS A 96 0.65 -8.25 -3.79
CA HIS A 96 1.29 -8.54 -2.49
C HIS A 96 2.81 -8.79 -2.52
N GLU A 97 3.41 -9.12 -3.67
CA GLU A 97 4.86 -9.28 -3.81
C GLU A 97 5.64 -7.97 -3.62
N GLY A 98 5.06 -6.81 -3.99
CA GLY A 98 5.67 -5.49 -3.75
C GLY A 98 5.60 -5.04 -2.30
N ALA A 99 4.56 -5.42 -1.57
CA ALA A 99 4.46 -5.15 -0.14
C ALA A 99 5.47 -5.99 0.67
N LEU A 100 5.66 -7.26 0.31
CA LEU A 100 6.64 -8.13 0.97
C LEU A 100 8.09 -7.64 0.77
N PHE A 101 8.41 -7.07 -0.39
CA PHE A 101 9.75 -6.53 -0.62
C PHE A 101 9.98 -5.17 0.07
N ASN A 102 8.96 -4.31 0.15
CA ASN A 102 9.05 -3.13 1.03
C ASN A 102 9.34 -3.54 2.47
N VAL A 103 8.69 -4.58 2.99
CA VAL A 103 9.01 -5.13 4.32
C VAL A 103 10.46 -5.62 4.40
N TYR A 104 10.99 -6.28 3.35
CA TYR A 104 12.37 -6.77 3.31
C TYR A 104 13.41 -5.63 3.29
N LEU A 105 13.22 -4.60 2.47
CA LEU A 105 14.12 -3.44 2.44
C LEU A 105 14.06 -2.60 3.73
N ASN A 106 12.89 -2.49 4.35
CA ASN A 106 12.74 -1.80 5.65
C ASN A 106 13.32 -2.60 6.83
N ALA A 107 13.51 -3.93 6.68
CA ALA A 107 14.08 -4.77 7.73
C ALA A 107 15.61 -4.63 7.84
N GLU A 108 16.32 -4.24 6.77
CA GLU A 108 17.77 -4.05 6.80
C GLU A 108 18.19 -2.77 7.55
N GLU A 109 17.31 -1.76 7.64
CA GLU A 109 17.58 -0.51 8.37
C GLU A 109 17.31 -0.63 9.90
N ASN A 110 16.63 -1.70 10.34
CA ASN A 110 16.16 -1.86 11.71
C ASN A 110 16.86 -2.97 12.52
N MET A 111 18.06 -3.43 12.12
CA MET A 111 18.85 -4.36 12.92
C MET A 111 19.48 -3.64 14.14
N PRO A 112 19.09 -3.97 15.39
CA PRO A 112 19.80 -3.46 16.57
C PRO A 112 21.12 -4.20 16.71
N ALA A 113 22.23 -3.45 16.76
CA ALA A 113 23.53 -4.01 17.13
C ALA A 113 23.50 -4.45 18.61
N GLU A 114 23.70 -5.75 18.85
CA GLU A 114 23.79 -6.35 20.19
C GLU A 114 25.17 -6.12 20.81
N GLY A 115 25.21 -5.62 22.06
CA GLY A 115 26.43 -5.56 22.89
C GLY A 115 26.19 -4.92 24.27
N PRO A 116 26.90 -5.33 25.35
CA PRO A 116 26.25 -5.80 26.59
C PRO A 116 26.42 -4.87 27.82
N GLY A 117 25.50 -5.00 28.79
CA GLY A 117 25.79 -4.76 30.22
C GLY A 117 24.76 -3.95 31.02
N PRO A 118 24.62 -4.18 32.35
CA PRO A 118 23.32 -4.14 33.03
C PRO A 118 23.22 -3.04 34.10
N HIS A 119 22.10 -2.32 34.20
CA HIS A 119 21.77 -1.61 35.44
C HIS A 119 20.26 -1.57 35.73
N HIS A 120 20.00 -1.76 37.02
CA HIS A 120 18.75 -1.98 37.73
C HIS A 120 18.15 -0.63 38.21
N TYR A 121 16.90 -0.70 38.70
CA TYR A 121 16.07 0.33 39.37
C TYR A 121 15.30 1.29 38.44
N ALA A 122 14.08 1.72 38.72
CA ALA A 122 12.97 1.31 39.60
C ALA A 122 11.82 2.29 39.30
N HIS A 123 10.59 1.87 39.60
CA HIS A 123 9.35 2.64 39.69
C HIS A 123 9.45 4.18 39.79
N HIS A 124 8.68 4.87 38.94
CA HIS A 124 7.85 5.98 39.42
C HIS A 124 6.55 6.06 38.60
N GLN A 125 5.46 5.64 39.24
CA GLN A 125 4.10 6.06 38.92
C GLN A 125 3.97 7.55 39.29
N GLN A 126 3.29 8.33 38.45
CA GLN A 126 2.63 9.55 38.91
C GLN A 126 1.18 9.56 38.40
N GLU A 127 0.36 9.18 39.36
CA GLU A 127 -1.07 9.36 39.60
C GLU A 127 -1.63 10.74 39.20
N VAL A 128 -2.82 10.74 38.61
CA VAL A 128 -3.85 11.77 38.80
C VAL A 128 -5.20 11.05 38.96
N GLU A 129 -5.57 10.77 40.22
CA GLU A 129 -6.93 10.56 40.78
C GLU A 129 -7.84 11.78 40.52
N GLU A 130 -9.18 11.82 40.54
CA GLU A 130 -10.36 10.90 40.52
C GLU A 130 -11.61 11.84 40.35
N ALA A 131 -12.62 11.53 39.52
CA ALA A 131 -14.02 11.11 39.84
C ALA A 131 -14.95 12.15 40.57
N PRO A 132 -16.32 12.08 40.55
CA PRO A 132 -17.13 10.86 40.37
C PRO A 132 -18.45 10.94 39.55
N VAL A 133 -19.05 9.75 39.46
CA VAL A 133 -20.27 9.26 38.81
C VAL A 133 -21.55 9.72 39.53
N SER A 134 -22.68 9.82 38.82
CA SER A 134 -23.99 9.43 39.37
C SER A 134 -24.92 8.84 38.30
N ASN A 135 -25.39 7.62 38.57
CA ASN A 135 -26.43 6.87 37.87
C ASN A 135 -27.83 7.48 38.13
N HIS A 136 -28.78 7.32 37.20
CA HIS A 136 -30.09 6.74 37.55
C HIS A 136 -30.89 6.25 36.32
N HIS A 137 -31.56 5.13 36.57
CA HIS A 137 -32.40 4.26 35.74
C HIS A 137 -33.83 4.76 35.43
N HIS A 138 -34.48 4.02 34.49
CA HIS A 138 -35.93 3.81 34.24
C HIS A 138 -36.66 4.88 33.40
N HIS A 139 -37.61 4.59 32.51
CA HIS A 139 -38.55 3.45 32.38
C HIS A 139 -39.07 3.36 30.93
N GLU A 140 -39.48 2.16 30.51
CA GLU A 140 -40.31 1.86 29.31
C GLU A 140 -41.68 2.56 29.36
N GLU A 141 -42.31 2.78 28.20
CA GLU A 141 -43.76 2.61 28.06
C GLU A 141 -44.10 2.24 26.61
N GLU A 142 -44.61 1.02 26.45
CA GLU A 142 -45.40 0.56 25.32
C GLU A 142 -46.77 1.27 25.32
N GLY A 143 -47.36 1.47 24.14
CA GLY A 143 -48.73 1.95 24.00
C GLY A 143 -49.29 1.63 22.61
N GLU A 144 -50.22 0.67 22.58
CA GLU A 144 -51.15 0.34 21.49
C GLU A 144 -51.99 1.55 21.03
N GLU A 145 -52.17 1.71 19.72
CA GLU A 145 -53.48 1.66 19.03
C GLU A 145 -53.29 1.50 17.50
#